data_AF-A0A8K0HCI2-F1
#
_entry.id   AF-A0A8K0HCI2-F1
#
_cell.length_a   1.000
_cell.length_b   1.000
_cell.length_c   1.000
_cell.angle_alpha   90.00
_cell.angle_beta   90.00
_cell.angle_gamma   90.00
#
_symmetry.space_group_name_H-M   'P 1'
#
loop_
_entity.id
_entity.type
_entity.pdbx_description
1 polymer ?
#
loop_
_entity_poly.entity_id
_entity_poly.type
_entity_poly.pdbx_seq_one_letter_code
_entity_poly.pdbx_strand_id
1 'polypeptide(L)'
;MAKPTPRTGSRKNRRIGSRKNARRIPKGVIHVQASFNNTIVTITDVQGRVISWSSAGTCGFKGTRRGTPFAAQTAAGKAIRTVVDQGMQRAEVMIKGPGLGRDAALRAIRRSGILLTSTRTLQWKCVESRVDSKRLYYGRFILAPLKKGQADTIGIAMRRALLGEIEGTCITRAKSEKIPHEYSTIVGPGYVTAQDIVLPPSVEIVDNTQHIASLTEPVHLCIELQIERHRGYQIKTPKNFQDGSYPIDAVFMPTHFMRPPGI
;
A
#
# COMPACT_ATOMS: atom_id res chain seq x y z
N MET A 1 -0.36 -84.33 -18.97
CA MET A 1 -1.10 -83.23 -19.64
C MET A 1 -1.98 -82.53 -18.61
N ALA A 2 -1.60 -81.34 -18.16
CA ALA A 2 -2.38 -80.54 -17.21
C ALA A 2 -3.13 -79.43 -17.94
N LYS A 3 -4.44 -79.28 -17.67
CA LYS A 3 -5.30 -78.25 -18.26
C LYS A 3 -4.95 -76.86 -17.69
N PRO A 4 -4.92 -75.78 -18.51
CA PRO A 4 -4.68 -74.44 -18.00
C PRO A 4 -5.97 -73.85 -17.38
N THR A 5 -5.81 -73.14 -16.26
CA THR A 5 -6.85 -72.42 -15.54
C THR A 5 -7.25 -71.12 -16.25
N PRO A 6 -8.55 -70.74 -16.26
CA PRO A 6 -9.00 -69.51 -16.92
C PRO A 6 -8.66 -68.27 -16.07
N ARG A 7 -8.09 -67.25 -16.70
CA ARG A 7 -7.78 -65.95 -16.08
C ARG A 7 -9.06 -65.19 -15.73
N THR A 8 -9.21 -64.88 -14.46
CA THR A 8 -10.28 -64.09 -13.86
C THR A 8 -10.33 -62.68 -14.46
N GLY A 9 -11.45 -62.35 -15.10
CA GLY A 9 -11.68 -61.04 -15.72
C GLY A 9 -11.70 -59.91 -14.69
N SER A 10 -11.04 -58.80 -15.04
CA SER A 10 -11.02 -57.58 -14.24
C SER A 10 -12.44 -57.01 -14.09
N ARG A 11 -12.97 -56.99 -12.87
CA ARG A 11 -14.20 -56.27 -12.53
C ARG A 11 -14.03 -54.79 -12.87
N LYS A 12 -14.63 -54.33 -13.97
CA LYS A 12 -14.80 -52.90 -14.25
C LYS A 12 -15.63 -52.31 -13.11
N ASN A 13 -15.00 -51.44 -12.33
CA ASN A 13 -15.63 -50.67 -11.27
C ASN A 13 -16.65 -49.72 -11.91
N ARG A 14 -17.90 -50.19 -12.06
CA ARG A 14 -19.02 -49.39 -12.52
C ARG A 14 -19.31 -48.36 -11.43
N ARG A 15 -18.68 -47.19 -11.52
CA ARG A 15 -18.98 -46.04 -10.66
C ARG A 15 -20.46 -45.73 -10.83
N ILE A 16 -21.25 -46.08 -9.82
CA ILE A 16 -22.65 -45.71 -9.68
C ILE A 16 -22.65 -44.19 -9.56
N GLY A 17 -22.82 -43.52 -10.70
CA GLY A 17 -22.99 -42.08 -10.76
C GLY A 17 -24.32 -41.75 -10.11
N SER A 18 -24.30 -41.41 -8.82
CA SER A 18 -25.39 -40.68 -8.19
C SER A 18 -25.65 -39.45 -9.06
N ARG A 19 -26.75 -39.46 -9.82
CA ARG A 19 -27.32 -38.25 -10.42
C ARG A 19 -27.64 -37.32 -9.27
N LYS A 20 -26.66 -36.51 -8.86
CA LYS A 20 -26.86 -35.44 -7.90
C LYS A 20 -27.80 -34.46 -8.58
N ASN A 21 -29.04 -34.40 -8.11
CA ASN A 21 -29.97 -33.34 -8.45
C ASN A 21 -29.24 -32.01 -8.24
N ALA A 22 -28.87 -31.36 -9.35
CA ALA A 22 -28.16 -30.11 -9.33
C ALA A 22 -29.13 -29.05 -8.79
N ARG A 23 -28.95 -28.66 -7.52
CA ARG A 23 -29.68 -27.53 -6.96
C ARG A 23 -29.35 -26.30 -7.79
N ARG A 24 -30.37 -25.68 -8.38
CA ARG A 24 -30.23 -24.41 -9.12
C ARG A 24 -29.96 -23.31 -8.10
N ILE A 25 -28.75 -22.77 -8.09
CA ILE A 25 -28.33 -21.71 -7.16
C ILE A 25 -28.17 -20.42 -7.97
N PRO A 26 -29.12 -19.47 -7.89
CA PRO A 26 -29.11 -18.27 -8.73
C PRO A 26 -28.07 -17.23 -8.29
N LYS A 27 -27.65 -17.25 -7.02
CA LYS A 27 -26.72 -16.29 -6.41
C LYS A 27 -25.60 -17.02 -5.66
N GLY A 28 -24.36 -16.56 -5.79
CA GLY A 28 -23.22 -17.14 -5.05
C GLY A 28 -22.04 -16.20 -4.87
N VAL A 29 -20.95 -16.73 -4.32
CA VAL A 29 -19.69 -16.00 -4.09
C VAL A 29 -18.55 -16.75 -4.77
N ILE A 30 -17.73 -16.04 -5.55
CA ILE A 30 -16.55 -16.55 -6.23
C ILE A 30 -15.32 -16.08 -5.44
N HIS A 31 -14.66 -17.02 -4.78
CA HIS A 31 -13.40 -16.80 -4.08
C HIS A 31 -12.22 -17.08 -5.02
N VAL A 32 -11.43 -16.05 -5.30
CA VAL A 32 -10.17 -16.16 -6.05
C VAL A 32 -9.02 -16.02 -5.07
N GLN A 33 -8.23 -17.06 -4.90
CA GLN A 33 -6.99 -17.04 -4.12
C GLN A 33 -5.82 -17.05 -5.08
N ALA A 34 -5.20 -15.89 -5.28
CA ALA A 34 -4.04 -15.70 -6.12
C ALA A 34 -2.77 -15.65 -5.26
N SER A 35 -2.00 -16.74 -5.22
CA SER A 35 -0.64 -16.75 -4.68
C SER A 35 0.36 -16.58 -5.81
N PHE A 36 1.65 -16.38 -5.48
CA PHE A 36 2.72 -16.28 -6.48
C PHE A 36 2.85 -17.56 -7.33
N ASN A 37 2.55 -18.73 -6.73
CA ASN A 37 2.80 -20.02 -7.35
C ASN A 37 1.55 -20.72 -7.89
N ASN A 38 0.35 -20.25 -7.53
CA ASN A 38 -0.91 -20.89 -7.91
C ASN A 38 -2.09 -19.93 -7.80
N THR A 39 -3.09 -20.12 -8.66
CA THR A 39 -4.40 -19.49 -8.51
C THR A 39 -5.46 -20.56 -8.29
N ILE A 40 -6.22 -20.42 -7.22
CA ILE A 40 -7.34 -21.30 -6.85
C ILE A 40 -8.63 -20.47 -6.94
N VAL A 41 -9.61 -20.99 -7.66
CA VAL A 41 -10.93 -20.38 -7.83
C VAL A 41 -11.96 -21.33 -7.24
N THR A 42 -12.66 -20.88 -6.21
CA THR A 42 -13.68 -21.65 -5.49
C THR A 42 -14.99 -20.89 -5.57
N ILE A 43 -16.07 -21.57 -5.95
CA ILE A 43 -17.40 -20.99 -6.08
C ILE A 43 -18.28 -21.59 -4.99
N THR A 44 -18.90 -20.73 -4.20
CA THR A 44 -19.74 -21.08 -3.06
C THR A 44 -21.14 -20.49 -3.20
N ASP A 45 -22.10 -21.10 -2.50
CA ASP A 45 -23.41 -20.52 -2.22
C ASP A 45 -23.28 -19.41 -1.16
N VAL A 46 -24.34 -18.62 -0.94
CA VAL A 46 -24.37 -17.59 0.12
C VAL A 46 -24.19 -18.16 1.53
N GLN A 47 -24.51 -19.45 1.70
CA GLN A 47 -24.29 -20.21 2.95
C GLN A 47 -22.86 -20.75 3.10
N GLY A 48 -21.95 -20.50 2.15
CA GLY A 48 -20.56 -20.96 2.21
C GLY A 48 -20.33 -22.40 1.76
N ARG A 49 -21.37 -23.10 1.27
CA ARG A 49 -21.21 -24.45 0.68
C ARG A 49 -20.51 -24.36 -0.67
N VAL A 50 -19.48 -25.18 -0.88
CA VAL A 50 -18.73 -25.23 -2.15
C VAL A 50 -19.53 -25.96 -3.23
N ILE A 51 -19.73 -25.28 -4.35
CA ILE A 51 -20.41 -25.81 -5.54
C ILE A 51 -19.39 -26.43 -6.48
N SER A 52 -18.38 -25.63 -6.84
CA SER A 52 -17.29 -26.04 -7.70
C SER A 52 -16.00 -25.34 -7.29
N TRP A 53 -14.88 -25.96 -7.63
CA TRP A 53 -13.58 -25.35 -7.46
C TRP A 53 -12.66 -25.81 -8.58
N SER A 54 -11.70 -24.97 -8.92
CA SER A 54 -10.64 -25.30 -9.86
C SER A 54 -9.37 -24.57 -9.47
N SER A 55 -8.23 -25.13 -9.84
CA SER A 55 -6.94 -24.50 -9.69
C SER A 55 -6.13 -24.63 -10.97
N ALA A 56 -5.08 -23.83 -11.11
CA ALA A 56 -4.13 -23.99 -12.21
C ALA A 56 -3.55 -25.42 -12.25
N GLY A 57 -3.31 -26.04 -11.09
CA GLY A 57 -2.87 -27.45 -11.01
C GLY A 57 -3.91 -28.45 -11.54
N THR A 58 -5.19 -28.28 -11.19
CA THR A 58 -6.31 -29.12 -11.67
C THR A 58 -6.58 -28.96 -13.18
N CYS A 59 -6.04 -27.91 -13.79
CA CYS A 59 -6.08 -27.65 -15.23
C CYS A 59 -4.85 -28.20 -15.97
N GLY A 60 -3.96 -28.92 -15.29
CA GLY A 60 -2.79 -29.57 -15.90
C GLY A 60 -1.53 -28.71 -15.97
N PHE A 61 -1.56 -27.48 -15.44
CA PHE A 61 -0.36 -26.63 -15.37
C PHE A 61 0.56 -27.08 -14.23
N LYS A 62 1.81 -27.40 -14.57
CA LYS A 62 2.86 -27.84 -13.63
C LYS A 62 4.02 -26.82 -13.59
N GLY A 63 4.79 -26.84 -12.50
CA GLY A 63 5.98 -26.00 -12.33
C GLY A 63 5.67 -24.50 -12.39
N THR A 64 6.57 -23.73 -13.02
CA THR A 64 6.48 -22.27 -13.18
C THR A 64 5.24 -21.83 -13.97
N ARG A 65 4.72 -22.67 -14.87
CA ARG A 65 3.51 -22.37 -15.66
C ARG A 65 2.25 -22.25 -14.78
N ARG A 66 2.26 -22.80 -13.55
CA ARG A 66 1.10 -22.77 -12.64
C ARG A 66 0.77 -21.38 -12.08
N GLY A 67 1.77 -20.51 -11.93
CA GLY A 67 1.59 -19.14 -11.44
C GLY A 67 1.19 -18.12 -12.52
N THR A 68 1.17 -18.54 -13.79
CA THR A 68 0.96 -17.63 -14.93
C THR A 68 -0.48 -17.11 -14.99
N PRO A 69 -0.69 -15.89 -15.50
CA PRO A 69 -2.04 -15.34 -15.69
C PRO A 69 -2.90 -16.21 -16.63
N PHE A 70 -2.28 -16.85 -17.63
CA PHE A 70 -2.98 -17.77 -18.54
C PHE A 70 -3.54 -19.01 -17.82
N ALA A 71 -2.77 -19.58 -16.90
CA ALA A 71 -3.22 -20.69 -16.08
C ALA A 71 -4.37 -20.27 -15.14
N ALA A 72 -4.30 -19.06 -14.57
CA ALA A 72 -5.38 -18.49 -13.76
C ALA A 72 -6.67 -18.28 -14.58
N GLN A 73 -6.57 -17.77 -15.81
CA GLN A 73 -7.71 -17.59 -16.70
C GLN A 73 -8.38 -18.93 -17.04
N THR A 74 -7.59 -19.96 -17.32
CA THR A 74 -8.08 -21.31 -17.64
C THR A 74 -8.76 -21.95 -16.43
N ALA A 75 -8.17 -21.82 -15.24
CA ALA A 75 -8.74 -22.31 -13.99
C ALA A 75 -10.08 -21.62 -13.66
N ALA A 76 -10.13 -20.29 -13.79
CA ALA A 76 -11.37 -19.54 -13.62
C ALA A 76 -12.45 -20.00 -14.60
N GLY A 77 -12.12 -20.09 -15.90
CA GLY A 77 -13.04 -20.57 -16.93
C GLY A 77 -13.60 -21.97 -16.62
N LYS A 78 -12.75 -22.91 -16.16
CA LYS A 78 -13.17 -24.26 -15.80
C LYS A 78 -14.14 -24.29 -14.61
N ALA A 79 -13.85 -23.52 -13.55
CA ALA A 79 -14.75 -23.42 -12.39
C ALA A 79 -16.11 -22.81 -12.78
N ILE A 80 -16.09 -21.74 -13.58
CA ILE A 80 -17.31 -21.02 -13.96
C ILE A 80 -18.22 -21.83 -14.88
N ARG A 81 -17.67 -22.57 -15.85
CA ARG A 81 -18.46 -23.41 -16.78
C ARG A 81 -19.45 -24.30 -16.01
N THR A 82 -18.96 -24.99 -14.98
CA THR A 82 -19.79 -25.89 -14.15
C THR A 82 -20.93 -25.20 -13.40
N VAL A 83 -20.83 -23.89 -13.19
CA VAL A 83 -21.78 -23.08 -12.42
C VAL A 83 -22.76 -22.34 -13.33
N VAL A 84 -22.32 -21.97 -14.53
CA VAL A 84 -23.22 -21.52 -15.61
C VAL A 84 -24.20 -22.63 -15.98
N ASP A 85 -23.72 -23.89 -16.07
CA ASP A 85 -24.58 -25.07 -16.30
C ASP A 85 -25.62 -25.26 -15.17
N GLN A 86 -25.30 -24.85 -13.94
CA GLN A 86 -26.20 -24.88 -12.79
C GLN A 86 -27.13 -23.66 -12.69
N GLY A 87 -27.01 -22.69 -13.59
CA GLY A 87 -27.91 -21.54 -13.70
C GLY A 87 -27.60 -20.40 -12.72
N MET A 88 -26.35 -20.21 -12.28
CA MET A 88 -25.99 -19.04 -11.48
C MET A 88 -25.98 -17.78 -12.36
N GLN A 89 -26.72 -16.75 -11.93
CA GLN A 89 -26.87 -15.51 -12.68
C GLN A 89 -26.09 -14.35 -12.06
N ARG A 90 -25.95 -14.35 -10.73
CA ARG A 90 -25.30 -13.26 -9.99
C ARG A 90 -24.23 -13.82 -9.07
N ALA A 91 -23.07 -13.20 -9.06
CA ALA A 91 -22.01 -13.59 -8.14
C ALA A 91 -21.26 -12.38 -7.57
N GLU A 92 -20.90 -12.47 -6.29
CA GLU A 92 -19.93 -11.58 -5.69
C GLU A 92 -18.51 -12.15 -5.86
N VAL A 93 -17.52 -11.31 -6.17
CA VAL A 93 -16.14 -11.77 -6.36
C VAL A 93 -15.26 -11.28 -5.22
N MET A 94 -14.66 -12.24 -4.51
CA MET A 94 -13.74 -12.00 -3.41
C MET A 94 -12.34 -12.46 -3.81
N ILE A 95 -11.41 -11.53 -4.00
CA ILE A 95 -10.03 -11.87 -4.40
C ILE A 95 -9.06 -11.67 -3.23
N LYS A 96 -8.32 -12.73 -2.90
CA LYS A 96 -7.29 -12.78 -1.85
C LYS A 96 -5.92 -13.07 -2.46
N GLY A 97 -4.90 -12.45 -1.89
CA GLY A 97 -3.49 -12.71 -2.22
C GLY A 97 -2.90 -11.79 -3.31
N PRO A 98 -1.56 -11.71 -3.38
CA PRO A 98 -0.81 -10.79 -4.23
C PRO A 98 -0.48 -11.35 -5.64
N GLY A 99 -0.86 -12.59 -5.94
CA GLY A 99 -0.43 -13.27 -7.16
C GLY A 99 -0.92 -12.63 -8.47
N LEU A 100 -0.13 -12.82 -9.54
CA LEU A 100 -0.38 -12.29 -10.90
C LEU A 100 -1.70 -12.78 -11.53
N GLY A 101 -2.29 -13.86 -11.01
CA GLY A 101 -3.54 -14.44 -11.51
C GLY A 101 -4.81 -13.64 -11.20
N ARG A 102 -4.73 -12.58 -10.40
CA ARG A 102 -5.88 -11.77 -9.94
C ARG A 102 -6.70 -11.17 -11.07
N ASP A 103 -6.04 -10.41 -11.96
CA ASP A 103 -6.71 -9.72 -13.06
C ASP A 103 -7.13 -10.67 -14.17
N ALA A 104 -6.33 -11.70 -14.44
CA ALA A 104 -6.65 -12.71 -15.44
C ALA A 104 -7.90 -13.53 -15.06
N ALA A 105 -8.02 -13.92 -13.78
CA ALA A 105 -9.22 -14.57 -13.27
C ALA A 105 -10.43 -13.63 -13.33
N LEU A 106 -10.29 -12.37 -12.93
CA LEU A 106 -11.39 -11.39 -12.99
C LEU A 106 -11.88 -11.15 -14.43
N ARG A 107 -10.94 -11.05 -15.39
CA ARG A 107 -11.27 -10.94 -16.82
C ARG A 107 -12.00 -12.18 -17.34
N ALA A 108 -11.63 -13.38 -16.88
CA ALA A 108 -12.31 -14.62 -17.25
C ALA A 108 -13.75 -14.65 -16.72
N ILE A 109 -13.95 -14.21 -15.46
CA ILE A 109 -15.28 -14.13 -14.84
C ILE A 109 -16.16 -13.09 -15.55
N ARG A 110 -15.62 -11.92 -15.92
CA ARG A 110 -16.39 -10.92 -16.67
C ARG A 110 -16.84 -11.43 -18.04
N ARG A 111 -16.03 -12.27 -18.71
CA ARG A 111 -16.38 -12.85 -20.01
C ARG A 111 -17.46 -13.94 -19.93
N SER A 112 -17.74 -14.49 -18.75
CA SER A 112 -18.70 -15.60 -18.62
C SER A 112 -20.16 -15.16 -18.55
N GLY A 113 -20.44 -13.85 -18.57
CA GLY A 113 -21.82 -13.32 -18.54
C GLY A 113 -22.52 -13.40 -17.19
N ILE A 114 -21.81 -13.73 -16.09
CA ILE A 114 -22.38 -13.67 -14.74
C ILE A 114 -22.36 -12.20 -14.29
N LEU A 115 -23.51 -11.72 -13.81
CA LEU A 115 -23.63 -10.35 -13.32
C LEU A 115 -22.88 -10.20 -12.00
N LEU A 116 -21.79 -9.42 -12.04
CA LEU A 116 -20.91 -9.19 -10.90
C LEU A 116 -21.45 -8.05 -10.04
N THR A 117 -21.90 -8.37 -8.81
CA THR A 117 -22.54 -7.38 -7.93
C THR A 117 -21.52 -6.52 -7.16
N SER A 118 -20.38 -7.10 -6.78
CA SER A 118 -19.33 -6.37 -6.05
C SER A 118 -17.97 -7.04 -6.28
N THR A 119 -17.01 -6.25 -6.74
CA THR A 119 -15.60 -6.63 -6.74
C THR A 119 -14.93 -5.96 -5.55
N ARG A 120 -14.63 -6.72 -4.49
CA ARG A 120 -13.91 -6.19 -3.32
C ARG A 120 -12.40 -6.14 -3.61
N THR A 121 -11.98 -5.14 -4.37
CA THR A 121 -10.56 -4.80 -4.54
C THR A 121 -10.22 -3.62 -3.66
N LEU A 122 -9.16 -3.75 -2.86
CA LEU A 122 -8.64 -2.67 -2.04
C LEU A 122 -8.17 -1.53 -2.94
N GLN A 123 -8.75 -0.35 -2.78
CA GLN A 123 -8.45 0.88 -3.52
C GLN A 123 -7.93 1.92 -2.56
N TRP A 124 -6.86 2.59 -2.96
CA TRP A 124 -6.33 3.79 -2.33
C TRP A 124 -6.71 4.99 -3.19
N LYS A 125 -7.39 5.98 -2.63
CA LYS A 125 -7.82 7.19 -3.35
C LYS A 125 -7.57 8.44 -2.52
N CYS A 126 -6.99 9.47 -3.14
CA CYS A 126 -7.02 10.81 -2.59
C CYS A 126 -8.41 11.40 -2.85
N VAL A 127 -9.07 11.86 -1.79
CA VAL A 127 -10.42 12.46 -1.85
C VAL A 127 -10.33 13.97 -1.87
N GLU A 128 -9.38 14.51 -1.11
CA GLU A 128 -9.21 15.94 -0.95
C GLU A 128 -7.74 16.23 -0.73
N SER A 129 -7.24 17.23 -1.42
CA SER A 129 -5.92 17.80 -1.21
C SER A 129 -6.08 19.32 -1.25
N ARG A 130 -5.64 20.00 -0.20
CA ARG A 130 -5.69 21.46 -0.13
C ARG A 130 -4.44 21.98 0.57
N VAL A 131 -4.09 23.21 0.25
CA VAL A 131 -3.01 23.94 0.90
C VAL A 131 -3.68 24.85 1.93
N ASP A 132 -3.53 24.55 3.22
CA ASP A 132 -4.12 25.35 4.29
C ASP A 132 -3.29 26.63 4.50
N SER A 133 -1.95 26.52 4.41
CA SER A 133 -0.99 27.63 4.48
C SER A 133 0.25 27.31 3.63
N LYS A 134 1.15 28.28 3.40
CA LYS A 134 2.44 28.05 2.72
C LYS A 134 3.24 26.85 3.28
N ARG A 135 3.03 26.51 4.56
CA ARG A 135 3.72 25.42 5.28
C ARG A 135 2.84 24.23 5.63
N LEU A 136 1.53 24.31 5.40
CA LEU A 136 0.59 23.28 5.86
C LEU A 136 -0.19 22.74 4.68
N TYR A 137 0.07 21.47 4.38
CA TYR A 137 -0.60 20.71 3.35
C TYR A 137 -1.56 19.73 4.00
N TYR A 138 -2.83 19.77 3.59
CA TYR A 138 -3.85 18.85 4.05
C TYR A 138 -4.20 17.84 2.94
N GLY A 139 -4.23 16.57 3.30
CA GLY A 139 -4.64 15.48 2.43
C GLY A 139 -5.58 14.51 3.13
N ARG A 140 -6.69 14.17 2.48
CA ARG A 140 -7.63 13.14 2.93
C ARG A 140 -7.60 11.98 1.96
N PHE A 141 -7.26 10.80 2.46
CA PHE A 141 -7.14 9.57 1.69
C PHE A 141 -8.13 8.52 2.20
N ILE A 142 -8.72 7.76 1.28
CA ILE A 142 -9.61 6.64 1.60
C ILE A 142 -8.96 5.34 1.13
N LEU A 143 -8.98 4.35 2.03
CA LEU A 143 -8.61 2.98 1.75
C LEU A 143 -9.80 2.04 1.96
N ALA A 144 -10.33 1.47 0.88
CA ALA A 144 -11.51 0.60 0.95
C ALA A 144 -11.55 -0.43 -0.18
N PRO A 145 -12.17 -1.62 0.01
CA PRO A 145 -12.83 -2.10 1.22
C PRO A 145 -11.87 -2.83 2.17
N LEU A 146 -12.03 -2.61 3.46
CA LEU A 146 -11.32 -3.30 4.54
C LEU A 146 -12.28 -4.20 5.32
N LYS A 147 -11.81 -5.34 5.84
CA LYS A 147 -12.59 -6.16 6.78
C LYS A 147 -12.57 -5.52 8.16
N LYS A 148 -13.56 -5.88 9.01
CA LYS A 148 -13.61 -5.48 10.42
C LYS A 148 -12.28 -5.80 11.10
N GLY A 149 -11.69 -4.80 11.78
CA GLY A 149 -10.39 -4.88 12.47
C GLY A 149 -9.15 -4.61 11.61
N GLN A 150 -9.23 -4.68 10.27
CA GLN A 150 -8.06 -4.37 9.42
C GLN A 150 -7.76 -2.87 9.38
N ALA A 151 -8.80 -2.03 9.48
CA ALA A 151 -8.65 -0.57 9.44
C ALA A 151 -7.79 -0.06 10.60
N ASP A 152 -7.98 -0.59 11.80
CA ASP A 152 -7.23 -0.16 12.98
C ASP A 152 -5.76 -0.57 12.88
N THR A 153 -5.48 -1.81 12.49
CA THR A 153 -4.09 -2.28 12.31
C THR A 153 -3.35 -1.46 11.25
N ILE A 154 -3.98 -1.21 10.10
CA ILE A 154 -3.38 -0.41 9.02
C ILE A 154 -3.23 1.05 9.46
N GLY A 155 -4.25 1.62 10.11
CA GLY A 155 -4.23 3.00 10.60
C GLY A 155 -3.14 3.24 11.64
N ILE A 156 -2.95 2.31 12.59
CA ILE A 156 -1.87 2.36 13.57
C ILE A 156 -0.50 2.25 12.90
N ALA A 157 -0.34 1.31 11.97
CA ALA A 157 0.91 1.14 11.22
C ALA A 157 1.25 2.40 10.40
N MET A 158 0.28 2.96 9.68
CA MET A 158 0.45 4.20 8.92
C MET A 158 0.76 5.40 9.82
N ARG A 159 0.06 5.56 10.94
CA ARG A 159 0.33 6.63 11.90
C ARG A 159 1.78 6.56 12.40
N ARG A 160 2.25 5.36 12.76
CA ARG A 160 3.63 5.15 13.22
C ARG A 160 4.65 5.45 12.13
N ALA A 161 4.43 4.96 10.91
CA ALA A 161 5.33 5.20 9.80
C ALA A 161 5.41 6.69 9.44
N LEU A 162 4.26 7.35 9.29
CA LEU A 162 4.20 8.76 8.87
C LEU A 162 4.74 9.73 9.92
N LEU A 163 4.47 9.48 11.21
CA LEU A 163 4.96 10.35 12.29
C LEU A 163 6.38 10.00 12.73
N GLY A 164 6.79 8.74 12.70
CA GLY A 164 8.07 8.31 13.31
C GLY A 164 9.18 7.96 12.33
N GLU A 165 8.86 7.50 11.13
CA GLU A 165 9.85 6.88 10.23
C GLU A 165 10.19 7.73 9.01
N ILE A 166 9.41 8.76 8.71
CA ILE A 166 9.72 9.69 7.62
C ILE A 166 10.94 10.53 8.00
N GLU A 167 11.88 10.62 7.06
CA GLU A 167 13.02 11.52 7.17
C GLU A 167 12.60 12.95 6.86
N GLY A 168 12.98 13.87 7.74
CA GLY A 168 12.86 15.31 7.52
C GLY A 168 14.21 15.99 7.60
N THR A 169 14.27 17.20 7.06
CA THR A 169 15.44 18.09 7.11
C THR A 169 15.21 19.15 8.19
N CYS A 170 16.18 19.35 9.06
CA CYS A 170 16.10 20.33 10.14
C CYS A 170 17.45 21.03 10.36
N ILE A 171 17.40 22.28 10.81
CA ILE A 171 18.58 23.01 11.26
C ILE A 171 18.92 22.51 12.66
N THR A 172 20.13 22.01 12.87
CA THR A 172 20.51 21.41 14.15
C THR A 172 21.56 22.20 14.91
N ARG A 173 22.25 23.11 14.23
CA ARG A 173 23.24 24.01 14.83
C ARG A 173 23.25 25.35 14.12
N ALA A 174 23.57 26.36 14.90
CA ALA A 174 23.95 27.68 14.39
C ALA A 174 25.29 28.07 14.99
N LYS A 175 26.18 28.63 14.16
CA LYS A 175 27.46 29.21 14.58
C LYS A 175 27.49 30.67 14.15
N SER A 176 27.60 31.56 15.14
CA SER A 176 27.80 32.99 14.86
C SER A 176 29.29 33.24 14.66
N GLU A 177 29.67 33.79 13.52
CA GLU A 177 31.06 34.16 13.28
C GLU A 177 31.25 35.67 13.44
N LYS A 178 32.32 36.04 14.13
CA LYS A 178 32.70 37.45 14.35
C LYS A 178 33.46 38.05 13.17
N ILE A 179 33.84 37.23 12.19
CA ILE A 179 34.63 37.65 11.03
C ILE A 179 33.68 37.80 9.85
N PRO A 180 33.64 38.97 9.18
CA PRO A 180 32.86 39.14 7.98
C PRO A 180 33.46 38.26 6.87
N HIS A 181 32.68 37.31 6.38
CA HIS A 181 33.03 36.59 5.15
C HIS A 181 32.47 37.33 3.94
N GLU A 182 33.22 37.25 2.85
CA GLU A 182 32.96 37.96 1.59
C GLU A 182 31.61 37.62 0.94
N TYR A 183 30.89 36.58 1.41
CA TYR A 183 29.71 36.03 0.73
C TYR A 183 28.42 35.94 1.58
N SER A 184 28.41 36.26 2.88
CA SER A 184 27.23 35.97 3.73
C SER A 184 27.00 36.93 4.89
N THR A 185 27.17 38.23 4.65
CA THR A 185 27.00 39.23 5.71
C THR A 185 25.85 40.17 5.38
N ILE A 186 24.75 40.07 6.14
CA ILE A 186 23.62 41.00 6.02
C ILE A 186 23.94 42.26 6.82
N VAL A 187 23.78 43.43 6.20
CA VAL A 187 24.04 44.73 6.83
C VAL A 187 22.71 45.35 7.27
N GLY A 188 22.57 45.63 8.57
CA GLY A 188 21.44 46.38 9.10
C GLY A 188 21.48 47.88 8.74
N PRO A 189 20.44 48.65 9.09
CA PRO A 189 19.20 48.23 9.74
C PRO A 189 18.19 47.62 8.75
N GLY A 190 17.44 46.60 9.19
CA GLY A 190 16.47 45.91 8.34
C GLY A 190 15.91 44.61 8.94
N TYR A 191 14.93 44.02 8.24
CA TYR A 191 14.37 42.71 8.59
C TYR A 191 15.11 41.61 7.83
N VAL A 192 15.52 40.57 8.55
CA VAL A 192 16.11 39.35 7.97
C VAL A 192 15.02 38.30 7.88
N THR A 193 14.82 37.79 6.67
CA THR A 193 13.84 36.75 6.35
C THR A 193 14.53 35.48 5.86
N ALA A 194 13.80 34.38 5.75
CA ALA A 194 14.33 33.15 5.20
C ALA A 194 14.84 33.29 3.75
N GLN A 195 14.30 34.24 2.97
CA GLN A 195 14.81 34.51 1.62
C GLN A 195 16.30 34.90 1.59
N ASP A 196 16.81 35.50 2.67
CA ASP A 196 18.18 36.02 2.74
C ASP A 196 19.21 34.92 3.07
N ILE A 197 18.76 33.68 3.28
CA ILE A 197 19.63 32.53 3.53
C ILE A 197 20.22 32.03 2.20
N VAL A 198 21.55 31.98 2.13
CA VAL A 198 22.25 31.32 1.03
C VAL A 198 22.20 29.80 1.23
N LEU A 199 21.59 29.09 0.28
CA LEU A 199 21.38 27.64 0.34
C LEU A 199 22.27 26.89 -0.66
N PRO A 200 22.67 25.63 -0.34
CA PRO A 200 23.19 24.72 -1.35
C PRO A 200 22.08 24.30 -2.33
N PRO A 201 22.42 23.84 -3.55
CA PRO A 201 21.45 23.48 -4.58
C PRO A 201 20.52 22.31 -4.23
N SER A 202 20.83 21.56 -3.17
CA SER A 202 20.03 20.43 -2.68
C SER A 202 18.96 20.82 -1.65
N VAL A 203 18.90 22.09 -1.23
CA VAL A 203 17.98 22.57 -0.19
C VAL A 203 17.11 23.68 -0.76
N GLU A 204 15.81 23.59 -0.50
CA GLU A 204 14.81 24.58 -0.91
C GLU A 204 14.08 25.13 0.32
N ILE A 205 13.81 26.44 0.31
CA ILE A 205 12.99 27.09 1.33
C ILE A 205 11.53 27.06 0.90
N VAL A 206 10.69 26.40 1.71
CA VAL A 206 9.24 26.31 1.48
C VAL A 206 8.53 27.64 1.72
N ASP A 207 8.99 28.43 2.69
CA ASP A 207 8.42 29.75 3.00
C ASP A 207 9.50 30.81 3.16
N ASN A 208 9.70 31.58 2.09
CA ASN A 208 10.66 32.67 2.01
C ASN A 208 10.29 33.89 2.90
N THR A 209 9.04 33.99 3.36
CA THR A 209 8.56 35.12 4.17
C THR A 209 8.74 34.92 5.67
N GLN A 210 9.33 33.80 6.11
CA GLN A 210 9.60 33.59 7.54
C GLN A 210 10.55 34.66 8.07
N HIS A 211 10.09 35.43 9.06
CA HIS A 211 10.93 36.35 9.81
C HIS A 211 11.93 35.56 10.69
N ILE A 212 13.19 35.99 10.69
CA ILE A 212 14.27 35.39 11.47
C ILE A 212 14.77 36.36 12.53
N ALA A 213 15.14 37.59 12.12
CA ALA A 213 15.70 38.59 13.01
C ALA A 213 15.38 40.02 12.52
N SER A 214 15.47 40.98 13.43
CA SER A 214 15.36 42.40 13.13
C SER A 214 16.65 43.09 13.56
N LEU A 215 17.39 43.67 12.61
CA LEU A 215 18.62 44.41 12.87
C LEU A 215 18.26 45.89 13.05
N THR A 216 18.43 46.40 14.27
CA THR A 216 18.14 47.80 14.62
C THR A 216 19.32 48.73 14.33
N GLU A 217 20.52 48.19 14.34
CA GLU A 217 21.78 48.91 14.14
C GLU A 217 22.47 48.41 12.86
N PRO A 218 23.40 49.20 12.28
CA PRO A 218 24.18 48.80 11.10
C PRO A 218 25.26 47.78 11.48
N VAL A 219 24.82 46.62 11.94
CA VAL A 219 25.65 45.49 12.34
C VAL A 219 25.65 44.46 11.22
N HIS A 220 26.83 43.88 11.01
CA HIS A 220 27.05 42.75 10.13
C HIS A 220 26.61 41.46 10.82
N LEU A 221 25.54 40.83 10.32
CA LEU A 221 25.05 39.54 10.81
C LEU A 221 25.55 38.42 9.90
N CYS A 222 26.33 37.48 10.46
CA CYS A 222 26.78 36.26 9.80
C CYS A 222 26.50 35.05 10.71
N ILE A 223 25.64 34.14 10.25
CA ILE A 223 25.30 32.90 10.96
C ILE A 223 25.44 31.73 9.99
N GLU A 224 26.31 30.80 10.34
CA GLU A 224 26.42 29.52 9.65
C GLU A 224 25.40 28.54 10.23
N LEU A 225 24.58 27.93 9.36
CA LEU A 225 23.53 26.99 9.74
C LEU A 225 23.90 25.59 9.28
N GLN A 226 23.91 24.63 10.21
CA GLN A 226 24.08 23.22 9.86
C GLN A 226 22.71 22.55 9.68
N ILE A 227 22.45 22.06 8.48
CA ILE A 227 21.24 21.31 8.12
C ILE A 227 21.56 19.82 8.12
N GLU A 228 20.80 19.04 8.88
CA GLU A 228 20.90 17.58 8.89
C GLU A 228 19.59 16.97 8.41
N ARG A 229 19.66 15.74 7.88
CA ARG A 229 18.49 14.92 7.57
C ARG A 229 18.45 13.74 8.52
N HIS A 230 17.36 13.62 9.26
CA HIS A 230 17.17 12.53 10.23
C HIS A 230 15.68 12.19 10.37
N ARG A 231 15.35 11.29 11.29
CA ARG A 231 13.98 10.91 11.69
C ARG A 231 13.70 11.33 13.12
N GLY A 232 12.42 11.56 13.41
CA GLY A 232 11.92 11.81 14.77
C GLY A 232 12.35 13.15 15.37
N TYR A 233 12.41 13.19 16.70
CA TYR A 233 12.82 14.35 17.48
C TYR A 233 14.15 14.08 18.17
N GLN A 234 15.09 15.02 18.07
CA GLN A 234 16.36 14.95 18.78
C GLN A 234 16.57 16.21 19.61
N ILE A 235 16.60 16.03 20.93
CA ILE A 235 17.07 17.05 21.87
C ILE A 235 18.60 17.00 21.83
N LYS A 236 19.24 18.10 21.42
CA LYS A 236 20.70 18.20 21.51
C LYS A 236 21.03 18.82 22.87
N THR A 237 21.58 18.02 23.78
CA THR A 237 22.12 18.57 25.03
C THR A 237 23.29 19.51 24.73
N PRO A 238 23.42 20.63 25.46
CA PRO A 238 24.56 21.53 25.32
C PRO A 238 25.82 20.80 25.79
N LYS A 239 26.52 20.15 24.86
CA LYS A 239 27.92 19.79 25.07
C LYS A 239 28.73 21.08 24.99
N ASN A 240 29.81 21.18 25.77
CA ASN A 240 30.78 22.27 25.65
C ASN A 240 31.45 22.21 24.27
N PHE A 241 30.80 22.78 23.26
CA PHE A 241 31.36 22.92 21.93
C PHE A 241 32.41 24.03 22.02
N GLN A 242 33.68 23.68 21.85
CA GLN A 242 34.80 24.63 21.94
C GLN A 242 34.80 25.69 20.82
N ASP A 243 33.92 25.54 19.83
CA ASP A 243 33.89 26.33 18.59
C ASP A 243 32.80 27.43 18.60
N GLY A 244 32.20 27.75 19.76
CA GLY A 244 31.19 28.80 19.88
C GLY A 244 29.86 28.52 19.14
N SER A 245 29.61 27.26 18.77
CA SER A 245 28.36 26.83 18.13
C SER A 245 27.28 26.52 19.17
N TYR A 246 26.04 26.87 18.82
CA TYR A 246 24.86 26.66 19.66
C TYR A 246 24.01 25.53 19.07
N PRO A 247 23.69 24.47 19.85
CA PRO A 247 22.78 23.43 19.40
C PRO A 247 21.36 23.95 19.34
N ILE A 248 20.61 23.52 18.32
CA ILE A 248 19.19 23.79 18.15
C ILE A 248 18.44 22.46 18.27
N ASP A 249 17.34 22.48 19.02
CA ASP A 249 16.44 21.32 19.12
C ASP A 249 15.84 21.02 17.75
N ALA A 250 16.03 19.78 17.29
CA ALA A 250 15.74 19.41 15.92
C ALA A 250 14.49 18.53 15.84
N VAL A 251 13.46 19.04 15.18
CA VAL A 251 12.23 18.31 14.85
C VAL A 251 12.31 17.90 13.38
N PHE A 252 12.62 16.63 13.12
CA PHE A 252 12.75 16.08 11.76
C PHE A 252 11.45 15.46 11.25
N MET A 253 10.32 15.71 11.90
CA MET A 253 9.02 15.12 11.54
C MET A 253 8.23 16.09 10.65
N PRO A 254 8.21 15.90 9.31
CA PRO A 254 7.45 16.78 8.41
C PRO A 254 5.94 16.57 8.56
N THR A 255 5.53 15.39 9.03
CA THR A 255 4.12 15.08 9.28
C THR A 255 3.72 15.59 10.66
N HIS A 256 2.94 16.66 10.70
CA HIS A 256 2.47 17.23 11.97
C HIS A 256 1.32 16.43 12.60
N PHE A 257 0.40 15.92 11.78
CA PHE A 257 -0.82 15.30 12.29
C PHE A 257 -1.40 14.25 11.33
N MET A 258 -1.91 13.16 11.90
CA MET A 258 -2.71 12.18 11.19
C MET A 258 -3.91 11.81 12.05
N ARG A 259 -5.12 11.86 11.48
CA ARG A 259 -6.35 11.41 12.11
C ARG A 259 -6.96 10.25 11.32
N PRO A 260 -7.07 9.03 11.90
CA PRO A 260 -7.89 7.98 11.33
C PRO A 260 -9.38 8.35 11.49
N PRO A 261 -10.24 7.95 10.55
CA PRO A 261 -11.67 8.21 10.67
C PRO A 261 -12.27 7.43 11.86
N GLY A 262 -13.03 8.11 12.73
CA GLY A 262 -13.86 7.48 13.76
C GLY A 262 -13.29 7.41 15.18
N ILE A 263 -12.31 8.26 15.54
CA ILE A 263 -11.96 8.60 16.92
C ILE A 263 -12.21 10.08 17.13
#